data_AF-A0A139BX48-F1
#
_entry.id   AF-A0A139BX48-F1
#
_cell.length_a   1.000
_cell.length_b   1.000
_cell.length_c   1.000
_cell.angle_alpha   90.00
_cell.angle_beta   90.00
_cell.angle_gamma   90.00
#
_symmetry.space_group_name_H-M   'P 1'
#
loop_
_entity.id
_entity.type
_entity.pdbx_description
1 polymer ?
#
loop_
_entity_poly.entity_id
_entity_poly.type
_entity_poly.pdbx_seq_one_letter_code
_entity_poly.pdbx_strand_id
1 'polypeptide(L)' 'MRVKDVLEMLASGITKEDILRDFPYLEADDISASLEYAAKQVDHPILQAA' A
#
# COMPACT_ATOMS: atom_id res chain seq x y z
N MET A 1 1.77 6.83 9.85
CA MET A 1 0.98 5.71 9.27
C MET A 1 1.95 4.73 8.60
N ARG A 2 1.66 3.43 8.60
CA ARG A 2 2.53 2.41 7.96
C ARG A 2 1.97 2.02 6.60
N VAL A 3 2.83 1.51 5.72
CA VAL A 3 2.45 1.00 4.39
C VAL A 3 1.29 -0.01 4.47
N LYS A 4 1.34 -0.95 5.43
CA LYS A 4 0.26 -1.92 5.60
C LYS A 4 -1.11 -1.28 5.87
N ASP A 5 -1.15 -0.16 6.59
CA ASP A 5 -2.40 0.48 6.97
C ASP A 5 -3.05 1.08 5.69
N VAL A 6 -2.23 1.63 4.77
CA VAL A 6 -2.68 2.08 3.44
C VAL A 6 -3.21 0.93 2.60
N LEU A 7 -2.50 -0.20 2.57
CA LEU A 7 -2.89 -1.37 1.79
C LEU A 7 -4.20 -1.99 2.31
N GLU A 8 -4.40 -2.05 3.63
CA GLU A 8 -5.65 -2.54 4.24
C GLU A 8 -6.85 -1.66 3.86
N MET A 9 -6.69 -0.34 3.85
CA MET A 9 -7.74 0.60 3.42
C MET A 9 -8.10 0.41 1.94
N LEU A 10 -7.08 0.34 1.07
CA LEU A 10 -7.29 0.10 -0.36
C LEU A 10 -7.95 -1.27 -0.61
N ALA A 11 -7.52 -2.31 0.10
CA ALA A 11 -8.11 -3.65 0.01
C ALA A 11 -9.57 -3.70 0.51
N SER A 12 -9.93 -2.83 1.46
CA SER A 12 -11.30 -2.67 1.95
C SER A 12 -12.20 -1.85 1.01
N GLY A 13 -11.66 -1.38 -0.13
CA GLY A 13 -12.39 -0.63 -1.14
C GLY A 13 -12.45 0.89 -0.90
N ILE A 14 -11.66 1.41 0.04
CA ILE A 14 -11.55 2.86 0.25
C ILE A 14 -10.79 3.47 -0.93
N THR A 15 -11.31 4.55 -1.50
CA THR A 15 -10.70 5.22 -2.65
C THR A 15 -9.46 6.02 -2.23
N LYS A 16 -8.57 6.31 -3.18
CA LYS A 16 -7.38 7.12 -2.89
C LYS A 16 -7.77 8.53 -2.47
N GLU A 17 -8.82 9.07 -3.09
CA GLU A 17 -9.36 10.39 -2.82
C GLU A 17 -9.91 10.49 -1.39
N ASP A 18 -10.63 9.46 -0.93
CA ASP A 18 -11.12 9.40 0.45
C ASP A 18 -9.96 9.28 1.45
N ILE A 19 -8.94 8.47 1.15
CA ILE A 19 -7.74 8.34 2.00
C ILE A 19 -7.04 9.70 2.13
N LEU A 20 -6.83 10.43 1.04
CA LEU A 20 -6.16 11.74 1.08
C LEU A 20 -6.98 12.80 1.81
N ARG A 21 -8.32 12.72 1.72
CA ARG A 21 -9.21 13.61 2.49
C ARG A 21 -9.11 13.34 3.99
N ASP A 22 -9.13 12.07 4.38
CA ASP A 22 -9.18 11.66 5.79
C ASP A 22 -7.79 11.74 6.45
N PHE A 23 -6.72 11.67 5.65
CA PHE A 23 -5.32 11.79 6.07
C PHE A 23 -4.60 12.90 5.29
N PRO A 24 -4.84 14.19 5.62
CA PRO A 24 -4.33 15.34 4.85
C PRO A 24 -2.82 15.55 4.92
N TYR A 25 -2.11 14.74 5.71
CA TYR A 25 -0.65 14.70 5.74
C TYR A 25 -0.05 13.74 4.70
N LEU A 26 -0.89 13.02 3.95
CA LEU A 26 -0.47 12.17 2.85
C LEU A 26 -0.53 12.90 1.53
N GLU A 27 0.40 12.52 0.67
CA GLU A 27 0.43 12.89 -0.73
C GLU A 27 0.01 11.68 -1.59
N ALA A 28 -0.48 11.94 -2.81
CA ALA A 28 -0.83 10.87 -3.74
C ALA A 28 0.36 9.95 -4.06
N ASP A 29 1.58 10.50 -4.02
CA ASP A 29 2.82 9.78 -4.24
C ASP A 29 3.13 8.80 -3.10
N ASP A 30 2.71 9.08 -1.86
CA ASP A 30 2.87 8.14 -0.74
C ASP A 30 2.07 6.86 -0.94
N ILE A 31 0.87 6.98 -1.52
CA ILE A 31 0.02 5.83 -1.85
C ILE A 31 0.67 5.00 -2.96
N SER A 32 1.20 5.66 -3.98
CA SER A 32 1.91 5.00 -5.09
C SER A 32 3.18 4.29 -4.59
N ALA A 33 4.00 4.96 -3.77
CA ALA A 33 5.18 4.39 -3.14
C ALA A 33 4.84 3.19 -2.23
N SER A 34 3.71 3.25 -1.52
CA SER A 34 3.21 2.13 -0.69
C SER A 34 2.87 0.90 -1.54
N LEU A 35 2.22 1.09 -2.69
CA LEU A 35 1.92 0.01 -3.64
C LEU A 35 3.19 -0.57 -4.27
N GLU A 36 4.13 0.27 -4.68
CA GLU A 36 5.42 -0.18 -5.20
C GLU A 36 6.23 -0.96 -4.18
N TYR A 37 6.26 -0.49 -2.93
CA TYR A 37 6.90 -1.21 -1.84
C TYR A 37 6.26 -2.59 -1.68
N ALA A 38 4.93 -2.67 -1.64
CA ALA A 38 4.20 -3.94 -1.55
C ALA A 38 4.53 -4.89 -2.72
N ALA A 39 4.56 -4.38 -3.95
CA ALA A 39 4.92 -5.15 -5.13
C ALA A 39 6.34 -5.74 -5.02
N LYS A 40 7.32 -4.93 -4.60
CA LYS A 40 8.70 -5.40 -4.38
C LYS A 40 8.80 -6.42 -3.25
N GLN A 41 7.96 -6.33 -2.22
CA GLN A 41 7.96 -7.29 -1.12
C GLN A 41 7.40 -8.66 -1.53
N VAL A 42 6.50 -8.74 -2.51
CA VAL A 42 5.98 -10.03 -3.00
C VAL A 42 6.78 -10.60 -4.18
N ASP A 43 7.62 -9.79 -4.81
CA ASP A 43 8.51 -10.16 -5.92
C ASP A 43 9.80 -10.85 -5.45
N HIS A 44 9.70 -11.73 -4.45
CA HIS A 44 10.80 -12.61 -4.08
C HIS A 44 10.53 -14.04 -4.61
N PRO A 45 11.55 -14.74 -5.15
CA PRO A 45 11.37 -16.09 -5.63
C PRO A 45 10.86 -16.99 -4.50
N ILE A 46 9.71 -17.65 -4.72
CA ILE A 46 9.19 -18.65 -3.80
C ILE A 46 10.10 -19.88 -3.91
N LEU A 47 11.03 -20.03 -2.96
CA LEU A 47 11.82 -21.25 -2.82
C LEU A 47 10.96 -22.29 -2.12
N GLN A 48 10.53 -23.33 -2.84
CA GLN A 48 9.99 -24.53 -2.20
C GLN A 48 11.14 -25.29 -1.54
N ALA A 49 11.09 -25.45 -0.22
CA ALA A 49 11.94 -26.42 0.47
C ALA A 49 11.47 -27.84 0.10
N ALA A 50 12.41 -28.70 -0.31
CA ALA A 50 12.19 -30.09 -0.67
C ALA A 50 12.01 -31.01 0.56
#